data_AF-A0A927B4G0-F1
#
_entry.id   AF-A0A927B4G0-F1
#
_cell.length_a   1.000
_cell.length_b   1.000
_cell.length_c   1.000
_cell.angle_alpha   90.00
_cell.angle_beta   90.00
_cell.angle_gamma   90.00
#
_symmetry.space_group_name_H-M   'P 1'
#
loop_
_entity.id
_entity.type
_entity.pdbx_description
1 polymer ?
#
loop_
_entity_poly.entity_id
_entity_poly.type
_entity_poly.pdbx_seq_one_letter_code
_entity_poly.pdbx_strand_id
1 'polypeptide(L)'
;MAQTSGIIKDQDFLNWTNAWSESEFSKSGFAHLFAQKQEGVQFSDESMFDIVSTIGLDTIQVRFGLNSDDKENQFQVFMYGIDGLGTRVTPYYGSSPIVSSGELGDTPHEVPDVVAQQWMDLWKKALQEDSVNASSFKTNYGYLRGYGYAMRSVVDTLFPGPDVKANIINVFFGLHQYLGRAADPENPTFTFGLILHSQIVKPGDNQKVLGNDNDESVYYDLSTPCPPTC
;
A
#
# COMPACT_ATOMS: atom_id res chain seq x y z
N MET A 1 4.03 -24.12 10.17
CA MET A 1 4.52 -23.31 11.31
C MET A 1 3.73 -22.02 11.25
N ALA A 2 2.93 -21.73 12.27
CA ALA A 2 2.10 -20.51 12.31
C ALA A 2 3.04 -19.30 12.37
N GLN A 3 3.04 -18.48 11.33
CA GLN A 3 3.64 -17.15 11.38
C GLN A 3 2.87 -16.36 12.44
N THR A 4 3.57 -15.83 13.42
CA THR A 4 3.01 -14.94 14.44
C THR A 4 2.26 -13.80 13.75
N SER A 5 0.99 -13.59 14.13
CA SER A 5 0.14 -12.50 13.61
C SER A 5 0.95 -11.21 13.57
N GLY A 6 0.94 -10.51 12.42
CA GLY A 6 1.69 -9.28 12.16
C GLY A 6 1.26 -8.07 13.01
N ILE A 7 0.75 -8.26 14.22
CA ILE A 7 0.26 -7.20 15.09
C ILE A 7 1.44 -6.40 15.66
N ILE A 8 1.36 -5.08 15.55
CA ILE A 8 2.33 -4.11 16.04
C ILE A 8 1.83 -3.49 17.34
N LYS A 9 2.74 -3.24 18.29
CA LYS A 9 2.40 -2.56 19.55
C LYS A 9 2.12 -1.07 19.29
N ASP A 10 1.21 -0.50 20.08
CA ASP A 10 0.85 0.92 19.98
C ASP A 10 2.06 1.86 20.04
N GLN A 11 3.01 1.59 20.94
CA GLN A 11 4.20 2.43 21.06
C GLN A 11 5.11 2.36 19.82
N ASP A 12 5.27 1.17 19.23
CA ASP A 12 6.10 0.97 18.04
C ASP A 12 5.47 1.68 16.85
N PHE A 13 4.14 1.54 16.68
CA PHE A 13 3.38 2.28 15.68
C PHE A 13 3.57 3.80 15.82
N LEU A 14 3.40 4.35 17.03
CA LEU A 14 3.57 5.78 17.28
C LEU A 14 5.00 6.24 16.97
N ASN A 15 6.00 5.49 17.41
CA ASN A 15 7.40 5.83 17.15
C ASN A 15 7.70 5.87 15.66
N TRP A 16 7.29 4.83 14.91
CA TRP A 16 7.59 4.72 13.49
C TRP A 16 6.82 5.74 12.65
N THR A 17 5.55 6.00 12.97
CA THR A 17 4.74 7.02 12.27
C THR A 17 5.23 8.45 12.57
N ASN A 18 5.74 8.71 13.78
CA ASN A 18 6.39 9.98 14.11
C ASN A 18 7.73 10.14 13.37
N ALA A 19 8.54 9.09 13.25
CA ALA A 19 9.78 9.13 12.48
C ALA A 19 9.53 9.42 10.99
N TRP A 20 8.49 8.81 10.39
CA TRP A 20 8.00 9.21 9.06
C TRP A 20 7.45 10.65 9.03
N SER A 21 7.00 11.17 10.16
CA SER A 21 6.56 12.56 10.28
C SER A 21 7.66 13.57 10.20
N GLU A 22 8.76 13.29 10.85
CA GLU A 22 9.94 14.15 10.84
C GLU A 22 10.68 14.13 9.49
N SER A 23 10.53 13.07 8.70
CA SER A 23 11.17 12.95 7.37
C SER A 23 10.65 13.97 6.34
N GLU A 24 9.49 14.59 6.58
CA GLU A 24 8.93 15.66 5.73
C GLU A 24 9.93 16.81 5.45
N PHE A 25 10.78 17.11 6.44
CA PHE A 25 11.76 18.19 6.38
C PHE A 25 13.15 17.73 5.91
N SER A 26 13.29 16.45 5.58
CA SER A 26 14.54 15.90 5.09
C SER A 26 14.89 16.47 3.71
N LYS A 27 16.17 16.73 3.50
CA LYS A 27 16.75 17.14 2.22
C LYS A 27 17.42 15.99 1.46
N SER A 28 17.53 14.81 2.09
CA SER A 28 18.12 13.63 1.45
C SER A 28 17.11 12.91 0.56
N GLY A 29 17.64 12.20 -0.44
CA GLY A 29 16.86 11.21 -1.19
C GLY A 29 16.40 10.08 -0.26
N PHE A 30 15.27 9.48 -0.60
CA PHE A 30 14.59 8.45 0.20
C PHE A 30 14.81 7.03 -0.31
N ALA A 31 15.48 6.81 -1.45
CA ALA A 31 15.60 5.45 -2.00
C ALA A 31 16.26 4.47 -1.02
N HIS A 32 17.17 4.95 -0.17
CA HIS A 32 17.80 4.16 0.90
C HIS A 32 16.82 3.64 1.97
N LEU A 33 15.64 4.27 2.13
CA LEU A 33 14.60 3.82 3.06
C LEU A 33 13.85 2.59 2.53
N PHE A 34 13.85 2.40 1.21
CA PHE A 34 13.18 1.32 0.48
C PHE A 34 14.19 0.26 0.04
N ALA A 35 15.00 -0.22 0.99
CA ALA A 35 16.06 -1.19 0.71
C ALA A 35 15.51 -2.44 -0.03
N GLN A 36 16.39 -3.03 -0.86
CA GLN A 36 16.04 -4.06 -1.85
C GLN A 36 15.05 -3.62 -2.96
N LYS A 37 14.84 -2.32 -3.18
CA LYS A 37 13.88 -1.79 -4.17
C LYS A 37 12.46 -2.28 -3.90
N GLN A 38 12.01 -2.09 -2.65
CA GLN A 38 10.66 -2.43 -2.23
C GLN A 38 9.61 -1.86 -3.20
N GLU A 39 8.86 -2.77 -3.85
CA GLU A 39 7.84 -2.42 -4.85
C GLU A 39 6.43 -2.37 -4.25
N GLY A 40 6.29 -2.84 -3.01
CA GLY A 40 5.03 -2.91 -2.31
C GLY A 40 5.19 -3.60 -0.96
N VAL A 41 4.04 -3.93 -0.37
CA VAL A 41 3.95 -4.71 0.85
C VAL A 41 2.83 -5.75 0.77
N GLN A 42 2.92 -6.76 1.61
CA GLN A 42 1.93 -7.82 1.73
C GLN A 42 1.40 -7.87 3.16
N PHE A 43 0.10 -8.04 3.30
CA PHE A 43 -0.57 -8.30 4.57
C PHE A 43 -0.99 -9.78 4.63
N SER A 44 -0.92 -10.38 5.82
CA SER A 44 -1.41 -11.75 5.99
C SER A 44 -2.93 -11.84 5.82
N ASP A 45 -3.38 -12.98 5.34
CA ASP A 45 -4.79 -13.38 5.31
C ASP A 45 -5.46 -13.22 6.67
N GLU A 46 -4.81 -13.66 7.75
CA GLU A 46 -5.31 -13.52 9.13
C GLU A 46 -5.57 -12.04 9.49
N SER A 47 -4.61 -11.15 9.17
CA SER A 47 -4.74 -9.73 9.47
C SER A 47 -5.95 -9.12 8.77
N MET A 48 -6.14 -9.48 7.50
CA MET A 48 -7.21 -8.95 6.68
C MET A 48 -8.56 -9.52 7.09
N PHE A 49 -8.63 -10.82 7.39
CA PHE A 49 -9.83 -11.47 7.91
C PHE A 49 -10.28 -10.85 9.23
N ASP A 50 -9.35 -10.58 10.15
CA ASP A 50 -9.64 -9.94 11.43
C ASP A 50 -10.22 -8.54 11.23
N ILE A 51 -9.60 -7.72 10.37
CA ILE A 51 -10.09 -6.37 10.04
C ILE A 51 -11.51 -6.46 9.48
N VAL A 52 -11.73 -7.23 8.41
CA VAL A 52 -13.03 -7.25 7.71
C VAL A 52 -14.15 -7.87 8.55
N SER A 53 -13.81 -8.70 9.53
CA SER A 53 -14.76 -9.31 10.47
C SER A 53 -15.08 -8.42 11.68
N THR A 54 -14.41 -7.27 11.84
CA THR A 54 -14.61 -6.38 12.99
C THR A 54 -15.94 -5.65 12.90
N ILE A 55 -16.79 -5.86 13.92
CA ILE A 55 -18.09 -5.21 14.03
C ILE A 55 -17.91 -3.70 14.21
N GLY A 56 -18.67 -2.92 13.43
CA GLY A 56 -18.66 -1.46 13.51
C GLY A 56 -17.51 -0.79 12.75
N LEU A 57 -16.69 -1.58 12.04
CA LEU A 57 -15.68 -1.05 11.12
C LEU A 57 -16.36 -0.26 9.99
N ASP A 58 -15.90 0.97 9.78
CA ASP A 58 -16.37 1.84 8.70
C ASP A 58 -15.25 2.10 7.68
N THR A 59 -14.04 2.38 8.17
CA THR A 59 -12.90 2.77 7.34
C THR A 59 -11.65 1.98 7.71
N ILE A 60 -10.92 1.48 6.71
CA ILE A 60 -9.58 0.92 6.86
C ILE A 60 -8.56 2.02 6.63
N GLN A 61 -7.71 2.26 7.61
CA GLN A 61 -6.63 3.23 7.56
C GLN A 61 -5.31 2.53 7.26
N VAL A 62 -4.58 3.05 6.28
CA VAL A 62 -3.20 2.70 6.00
C VAL A 62 -2.29 3.83 6.46
N ARG A 63 -1.18 3.53 7.15
CA ARG A 63 -0.22 4.53 7.62
C ARG A 63 1.21 4.12 7.29
N PHE A 64 2.05 5.13 7.11
CA PHE A 64 3.47 4.97 6.84
C PHE A 64 4.30 5.21 8.09
N GLY A 65 5.36 4.43 8.26
CA GLY A 65 6.34 4.63 9.31
C GLY A 65 7.76 4.31 8.85
N LEU A 66 8.72 4.75 9.67
CA LEU A 66 10.12 4.40 9.52
C LEU A 66 10.56 3.58 10.74
N ASN A 67 10.97 2.34 10.49
CA ASN A 67 11.63 1.50 11.46
C ASN A 67 13.15 1.58 11.25
N SER A 68 13.81 2.52 11.94
CA SER A 68 15.26 2.73 11.81
C SER A 68 16.10 1.54 12.30
N ASP A 69 15.52 0.62 13.07
CA ASP A 69 16.20 -0.58 13.55
C ASP A 69 16.25 -1.67 12.47
N ASP A 70 15.32 -1.64 11.51
CA ASP A 70 15.31 -2.54 10.36
C ASP A 70 16.11 -1.93 9.20
N LYS A 71 17.40 -2.25 9.17
CA LYS A 71 18.31 -1.75 8.13
C LYS A 71 17.99 -2.29 6.73
N GLU A 72 17.22 -3.35 6.62
CA GLU A 72 16.88 -4.00 5.35
C GLU A 72 15.54 -3.54 4.80
N ASN A 73 14.62 -3.06 5.65
CA ASN A 73 13.33 -2.50 5.28
C ASN A 73 12.92 -1.37 6.24
N GLN A 74 13.46 -0.18 6.03
CA GLN A 74 13.16 0.95 6.93
C GLN A 74 11.75 1.47 6.73
N PHE A 75 11.25 1.49 5.49
CA PHE A 75 9.89 1.91 5.21
C PHE A 75 8.86 0.84 5.53
N GLN A 76 7.90 1.19 6.37
CA GLN A 76 6.87 0.30 6.89
C GLN A 76 5.48 0.83 6.53
N VAL A 77 4.57 -0.11 6.26
CA VAL A 77 3.17 0.18 6.01
C VAL A 77 2.33 -0.59 7.04
N PHE A 78 1.40 0.11 7.68
CA PHE A 78 0.50 -0.45 8.66
C PHE A 78 -0.93 -0.34 8.20
N MET A 79 -1.78 -1.27 8.64
CA MET A 79 -3.22 -1.24 8.43
C MET A 79 -3.96 -1.33 9.77
N TYR A 80 -5.06 -0.63 9.92
CA TYR A 80 -6.00 -0.77 11.04
C TYR A 80 -7.37 -0.24 10.67
N GLY A 81 -8.38 -0.60 11.45
CA GLY A 81 -9.76 -0.19 11.27
C GLY A 81 -10.21 0.89 12.23
N ILE A 82 -11.06 1.80 11.74
CA ILE A 82 -11.78 2.81 12.54
C ILE A 82 -13.30 2.70 12.30
N ASP A 83 -14.08 3.06 13.31
CA ASP A 83 -15.54 3.19 13.20
C ASP A 83 -15.97 4.51 12.53
N GLY A 84 -17.27 4.69 12.32
CA GLY A 84 -17.84 5.90 11.72
C GLY A 84 -17.70 7.18 12.58
N LEU A 85 -17.14 7.08 13.78
CA LEU A 85 -16.77 8.21 14.64
C LEU A 85 -15.26 8.48 14.64
N GLY A 86 -14.48 7.73 13.85
CA GLY A 86 -13.03 7.86 13.77
C GLY A 86 -12.27 7.13 14.88
N THR A 87 -12.93 6.31 15.69
CA THR A 87 -12.30 5.58 16.79
C THR A 87 -11.69 4.28 16.28
N ARG A 88 -10.43 4.00 16.63
CA ARG A 88 -9.77 2.72 16.29
C ARG A 88 -10.50 1.55 16.94
N VAL A 89 -10.89 0.56 16.13
CA VAL A 89 -11.60 -0.66 16.56
C VAL A 89 -10.81 -1.95 16.34
N THR A 90 -9.65 -1.90 15.69
CA THR A 90 -8.75 -3.06 15.51
C THR A 90 -7.34 -2.79 16.08
N PRO A 91 -6.51 -3.83 16.26
CA PRO A 91 -5.06 -3.67 16.41
C PRO A 91 -4.41 -3.00 15.19
N TYR A 92 -3.13 -2.64 15.33
CA TYR A 92 -2.28 -2.28 14.19
C TYR A 92 -1.68 -3.53 13.57
N TYR A 93 -1.86 -3.71 12.27
CA TYR A 93 -1.28 -4.81 11.51
C TYR A 93 -0.12 -4.27 10.67
N GLY A 94 1.05 -4.87 10.83
CA GLY A 94 2.25 -4.63 10.06
C GLY A 94 2.29 -5.49 8.80
N SER A 95 3.10 -5.04 7.85
CA SER A 95 3.22 -5.66 6.54
C SER A 95 4.61 -6.28 6.33
N SER A 96 4.72 -7.20 5.38
CA SER A 96 6.02 -7.69 4.88
C SER A 96 6.34 -7.05 3.53
N PRO A 97 7.61 -6.70 3.23
CA PRO A 97 7.99 -6.08 1.97
C PRO A 97 7.81 -7.04 0.79
N ILE A 98 7.39 -6.52 -0.36
CA ILE A 98 7.44 -7.21 -1.65
C ILE A 98 8.69 -6.73 -2.38
N VAL A 99 9.61 -7.66 -2.61
CA VAL A 99 10.88 -7.43 -3.30
C VAL A 99 10.88 -8.27 -4.58
N SER A 100 10.75 -7.61 -5.73
CA SER A 100 10.65 -8.20 -7.07
C SER A 100 9.55 -9.25 -7.25
N SER A 101 8.35 -8.81 -7.63
CA SER A 101 7.42 -9.70 -8.34
C SER A 101 7.82 -9.72 -9.81
N GLY A 102 7.92 -10.92 -10.41
CA GLY A 102 8.02 -11.07 -11.86
C GLY A 102 6.87 -10.34 -12.58
N GLU A 103 6.99 -10.21 -13.91
CA GLU A 103 6.00 -9.53 -14.77
C GLU A 103 4.57 -9.83 -14.33
N LEU A 104 3.83 -8.76 -14.01
CA LEU A 104 2.44 -8.82 -13.61
C LEU A 104 1.61 -9.20 -14.84
N GLY A 105 0.75 -10.21 -14.72
CA GLY A 105 -0.13 -10.64 -15.80
C GLY A 105 -1.23 -9.61 -16.09
N ASP A 106 -1.69 -9.58 -17.34
CA ASP A 106 -2.88 -8.82 -17.78
C ASP A 106 -4.12 -9.30 -17.01
N THR A 107 -4.76 -8.43 -16.22
CA THR A 107 -5.99 -8.78 -15.50
C THR A 107 -6.87 -7.56 -15.23
N PRO A 108 -8.18 -7.62 -15.45
CA PRO A 108 -8.97 -6.40 -15.58
C PRO A 108 -9.62 -5.96 -14.25
N HIS A 109 -9.56 -4.64 -13.92
CA HIS A 109 -10.65 -3.75 -13.42
C HIS A 109 -10.22 -2.57 -12.48
N GLU A 110 -11.14 -1.59 -12.37
CA GLU A 110 -11.21 -0.24 -11.75
C GLU A 110 -10.10 0.81 -11.97
N VAL A 111 -8.88 0.39 -12.29
CA VAL A 111 -7.94 1.22 -13.07
C VAL A 111 -7.49 0.38 -14.26
N PRO A 112 -7.46 0.92 -15.50
CA PRO A 112 -6.96 0.17 -16.63
C PRO A 112 -5.55 -0.34 -16.31
N ASP A 113 -5.27 -1.62 -16.57
CA ASP A 113 -4.01 -2.30 -16.19
C ASP A 113 -2.78 -1.50 -16.63
N VAL A 114 -2.89 -0.90 -17.81
CA VAL A 114 -1.89 0.00 -18.40
C VAL A 114 -1.54 1.18 -17.48
N VAL A 115 -2.53 1.77 -16.81
CA VAL A 115 -2.36 2.90 -15.89
C VAL A 115 -1.76 2.45 -14.57
N ALA A 116 -2.24 1.36 -13.98
CA ALA A 116 -1.66 0.80 -12.75
C ALA A 116 -0.19 0.39 -12.98
N GLN A 117 0.07 -0.31 -14.08
CA GLN A 117 1.41 -0.68 -14.51
C GLN A 117 2.29 0.54 -14.74
N GLN A 118 1.77 1.58 -15.40
CA GLN A 118 2.51 2.83 -15.57
C GLN A 118 2.91 3.46 -14.24
N TRP A 119 2.03 3.49 -13.23
CA TRP A 119 2.37 4.03 -11.91
C TRP A 119 3.43 3.19 -11.20
N MET A 120 3.33 1.87 -11.27
CA MET A 120 4.34 0.95 -10.71
C MET A 120 5.69 1.12 -11.41
N ASP A 121 5.71 1.23 -12.74
CA ASP A 121 6.92 1.44 -13.52
C ASP A 121 7.59 2.78 -13.20
N LEU A 122 6.79 3.84 -13.02
CA LEU A 122 7.30 5.14 -12.58
C LEU A 122 7.94 5.06 -11.19
N TRP A 123 7.32 4.33 -10.25
CA TRP A 123 7.90 4.08 -8.93
C TRP A 123 9.24 3.33 -9.02
N LYS A 124 9.28 2.23 -9.76
CA LYS A 124 10.50 1.43 -9.98
C LYS A 124 11.61 2.28 -10.60
N LYS A 125 11.28 3.08 -11.61
CA LYS A 125 12.23 4.00 -12.26
C LYS A 125 12.76 5.03 -11.27
N ALA A 126 11.89 5.66 -10.47
CA ALA A 126 12.30 6.66 -9.49
C ALA A 126 13.21 6.09 -8.41
N LEU A 127 12.97 4.85 -7.96
CA LEU A 127 13.87 4.14 -7.05
C LEU A 127 15.23 3.84 -7.68
N GLN A 128 15.25 3.43 -8.95
CA GLN A 128 16.51 3.14 -9.67
C GLN A 128 17.35 4.40 -9.90
N GLU A 129 16.70 5.53 -10.16
CA GLU A 129 17.35 6.83 -10.40
C GLU A 129 17.66 7.61 -9.12
N ASP A 130 17.37 7.04 -7.93
CA ASP A 130 17.50 7.71 -6.62
C ASP A 130 16.79 9.08 -6.57
N SER A 131 15.65 9.19 -7.25
CA SER A 131 14.89 10.44 -7.37
C SER A 131 13.71 10.52 -6.38
N VAL A 132 13.39 9.43 -5.69
CA VAL A 132 12.39 9.42 -4.61
C VAL A 132 12.86 10.31 -3.47
N ASN A 133 12.03 11.27 -3.06
CA ASN A 133 12.35 12.20 -1.95
C ASN A 133 11.07 12.67 -1.26
N ALA A 134 11.19 13.57 -0.28
CA ALA A 134 10.04 14.10 0.46
C ALA A 134 8.94 14.71 -0.43
N SER A 135 9.30 15.30 -1.57
CA SER A 135 8.33 15.88 -2.51
C SER A 135 7.49 14.82 -3.22
N SER A 136 8.02 13.60 -3.41
CA SER A 136 7.27 12.46 -3.94
C SER A 136 6.11 12.06 -3.03
N PHE A 137 6.12 12.47 -1.76
CA PHE A 137 5.07 12.19 -0.78
C PHE A 137 4.25 13.44 -0.43
N LYS A 138 4.35 14.52 -1.20
CA LYS A 138 3.52 15.72 -1.00
C LYS A 138 2.28 15.70 -1.86
N THR A 139 1.18 16.13 -1.26
CA THR A 139 -0.10 16.43 -1.91
C THR A 139 -0.38 17.93 -1.78
N ASN A 140 -1.45 18.41 -2.41
CA ASN A 140 -1.96 19.77 -2.19
C ASN A 140 -2.35 20.04 -0.73
N TYR A 141 -2.52 19.00 0.08
CA TYR A 141 -2.96 19.06 1.47
C TYR A 141 -1.84 18.83 2.48
N GLY A 142 -0.60 18.64 2.01
CA GLY A 142 0.56 18.40 2.86
C GLY A 142 1.23 17.06 2.60
N TYR A 143 2.16 16.72 3.48
CA TYR A 143 2.93 15.50 3.41
C TYR A 143 2.09 14.28 3.79
N LEU A 144 2.20 13.23 2.99
CA LEU A 144 1.35 12.06 3.04
C LEU A 144 1.70 11.18 4.25
N ARG A 145 0.69 10.91 5.09
CA ARG A 145 0.81 10.04 6.26
C ARG A 145 0.30 8.63 5.99
N GLY A 146 -0.43 8.46 4.89
CA GLY A 146 -1.05 7.22 4.46
C GLY A 146 -2.37 7.51 3.75
N TYR A 147 -3.31 6.56 3.83
CA TYR A 147 -4.57 6.55 3.09
C TYR A 147 -5.71 6.02 3.95
N GLY A 148 -6.95 6.30 3.54
CA GLY A 148 -8.15 5.76 4.18
C GLY A 148 -9.11 5.21 3.14
N TYR A 149 -9.69 4.03 3.42
CA TYR A 149 -10.58 3.31 2.51
C TYR A 149 -11.89 2.98 3.18
N ALA A 150 -13.00 3.31 2.52
CA ALA A 150 -14.29 2.80 2.95
C ALA A 150 -14.25 1.27 2.95
N MET A 151 -14.66 0.68 4.07
CA MET A 151 -14.67 -0.78 4.27
C MET A 151 -15.44 -1.49 3.16
N ARG A 152 -16.56 -0.90 2.71
CA ARG A 152 -17.36 -1.43 1.61
C ARG A 152 -16.55 -1.56 0.32
N SER A 153 -15.79 -0.53 -0.07
CA SER A 153 -14.95 -0.58 -1.26
C SER A 153 -13.88 -1.66 -1.16
N VAL A 154 -13.27 -1.84 0.02
CA VAL A 154 -12.25 -2.88 0.22
C VAL A 154 -12.86 -4.28 0.11
N VAL A 155 -14.04 -4.51 0.70
CA VAL A 155 -14.73 -5.81 0.60
C VAL A 155 -15.15 -6.12 -0.83
N ASP A 156 -15.77 -5.15 -1.51
CA ASP A 156 -16.25 -5.32 -2.89
C ASP A 156 -15.08 -5.66 -3.84
N THR A 157 -13.90 -5.08 -3.59
CA THR A 157 -12.67 -5.34 -4.37
C THR A 157 -12.01 -6.68 -4.02
N LEU A 158 -11.88 -7.00 -2.72
CA LEU A 158 -11.13 -8.18 -2.29
C LEU A 158 -11.96 -9.47 -2.41
N PHE A 159 -13.28 -9.37 -2.35
CA PHE A 159 -14.20 -10.51 -2.34
C PHE A 159 -15.34 -10.33 -3.36
N PRO A 160 -15.03 -10.27 -4.68
CA PRO A 160 -16.02 -9.95 -5.72
C PRO A 160 -17.08 -11.05 -5.95
N GLY A 161 -17.06 -12.17 -5.20
CA GLY A 161 -18.03 -13.23 -5.35
C GLY A 161 -18.02 -14.27 -4.22
N PRO A 162 -19.08 -15.09 -4.11
CA PRO A 162 -19.28 -16.05 -3.02
C PRO A 162 -18.24 -17.19 -2.98
N ASP A 163 -17.57 -17.45 -4.10
CA ASP A 163 -16.58 -18.53 -4.24
C ASP A 163 -15.12 -18.01 -4.19
N VAL A 164 -14.91 -16.70 -4.05
CA VAL A 164 -13.59 -16.08 -4.07
C VAL A 164 -13.04 -15.97 -2.65
N LYS A 165 -12.03 -16.79 -2.35
CA LYS A 165 -11.16 -16.59 -1.19
C LYS A 165 -9.90 -15.87 -1.64
N ALA A 166 -9.83 -14.58 -1.39
CA ALA A 166 -8.56 -13.85 -1.42
C ALA A 166 -7.67 -14.43 -0.31
N ASN A 167 -6.52 -14.97 -0.69
CA ASN A 167 -5.58 -15.57 0.27
C ASN A 167 -4.38 -14.65 0.52
N ILE A 168 -4.12 -13.69 -0.36
CA ILE A 168 -2.97 -12.79 -0.25
C ILE A 168 -3.38 -11.40 -0.73
N ILE A 169 -3.18 -10.41 0.13
CA ILE A 169 -3.43 -9.01 -0.18
C ILE A 169 -2.09 -8.30 -0.33
N ASN A 170 -1.82 -7.90 -1.56
CA ASN A 170 -0.64 -7.15 -1.93
C ASN A 170 -1.04 -5.69 -2.09
N VAL A 171 -0.19 -4.79 -1.61
CA VAL A 171 -0.32 -3.35 -1.80
C VAL A 171 0.93 -2.89 -2.52
N PHE A 172 0.82 -2.65 -3.82
CA PHE A 172 1.92 -2.14 -4.62
C PHE A 172 2.07 -0.63 -4.47
N PHE A 173 3.30 -0.17 -4.67
CA PHE A 173 3.64 1.24 -4.65
C PHE A 173 3.63 1.79 -6.07
N GLY A 174 3.03 2.96 -6.24
CA GLY A 174 2.97 3.66 -7.52
C GLY A 174 3.36 5.13 -7.40
N LEU A 175 3.71 5.75 -8.52
CA LEU A 175 3.81 7.21 -8.64
C LEU A 175 2.76 7.73 -9.62
N HIS A 176 1.85 8.54 -9.10
CA HIS A 176 0.82 9.21 -9.87
C HIS A 176 1.42 10.47 -10.48
N GLN A 177 1.47 10.51 -11.81
CA GLN A 177 1.94 11.67 -12.57
C GLN A 177 0.75 12.59 -12.90
N TYR A 178 0.83 13.87 -12.56
CA TYR A 178 -0.20 14.86 -12.88
C TYR A 178 0.38 16.26 -13.05
N LEU A 179 -0.42 17.16 -13.64
CA LEU A 179 -0.08 18.58 -13.75
C LEU A 179 -0.54 19.32 -12.48
N GLY A 180 0.40 19.88 -11.74
CA GLY A 180 0.11 20.68 -10.55
C GLY A 180 -0.62 21.99 -10.87
N ARG A 181 -1.16 22.64 -9.83
CA ARG A 181 -1.98 23.88 -9.96
C ARG A 181 -1.22 25.06 -10.58
N ALA A 182 0.10 25.12 -10.44
CA ALA A 182 0.97 26.10 -11.08
C ALA A 182 1.65 25.49 -12.33
N ALA A 183 0.84 24.86 -13.19
CA ALA A 183 1.30 23.93 -14.22
C ALA A 183 2.40 24.52 -15.11
N ASP A 184 3.56 23.87 -15.06
CA ASP A 184 4.52 23.85 -16.15
C ASP A 184 4.30 22.52 -16.90
N PRO A 185 3.83 22.56 -18.16
CA PRO A 185 3.60 21.36 -18.97
C PRO A 185 4.86 20.50 -19.14
N GLU A 186 6.04 21.09 -19.02
CA GLU A 186 7.32 20.41 -19.18
C GLU A 186 7.79 19.73 -17.88
N ASN A 187 7.19 20.06 -16.73
CA ASN A 187 7.60 19.58 -15.41
C ASN A 187 6.42 18.99 -14.62
N PRO A 188 6.00 17.74 -14.95
CA PRO A 188 4.92 17.07 -14.24
C PRO A 188 5.27 16.81 -12.77
N THR A 189 4.26 16.84 -11.91
CA THR A 189 4.39 16.50 -10.48
C THR A 189 4.07 15.03 -10.28
N PHE A 190 4.75 14.41 -9.33
CA PHE A 190 4.54 13.01 -8.94
C PHE A 190 4.13 12.94 -7.48
N THR A 191 3.14 12.11 -7.18
CA THR A 191 2.75 11.79 -5.80
C THR A 191 2.69 10.27 -5.65
N PHE A 192 3.25 9.77 -4.55
CA PHE A 192 3.17 8.39 -4.14
C PHE A 192 1.72 7.92 -4.08
N GLY A 193 1.50 6.65 -4.39
CA GLY A 193 0.21 5.99 -4.43
C GLY A 193 0.31 4.56 -3.94
N LEU A 194 -0.82 4.02 -3.51
CA LEU A 194 -0.96 2.61 -3.16
C LEU A 194 -1.95 1.95 -4.14
N ILE A 195 -1.64 0.74 -4.56
CA ILE A 195 -2.47 -0.04 -5.47
C ILE A 195 -2.78 -1.36 -4.76
N LEU A 196 -4.05 -1.59 -4.42
CA LEU A 196 -4.47 -2.87 -3.85
C LEU A 196 -4.50 -3.93 -4.94
N HIS A 197 -4.02 -5.11 -4.62
CA HIS A 197 -4.08 -6.27 -5.49
C HIS A 197 -4.43 -7.51 -4.67
N SER A 198 -5.56 -8.12 -5.00
CA SER A 198 -6.00 -9.39 -4.42
C SER A 198 -5.50 -10.53 -5.29
N GLN A 199 -4.69 -11.44 -4.73
CA GLN A 199 -4.30 -12.66 -5.42
C GLN A 199 -5.22 -13.81 -4.99
N ILE A 200 -5.98 -14.33 -5.95
CA ILE A 200 -6.83 -15.52 -5.77
C ILE A 200 -5.95 -16.76 -5.98
N VAL A 201 -5.96 -17.70 -5.04
CA VAL A 201 -5.29 -19.01 -5.20
C VAL A 201 -6.38 -20.08 -5.28
N LYS A 202 -6.50 -20.75 -6.42
CA LYS A 202 -7.49 -21.83 -6.60
C LYS A 202 -7.15 -23.04 -5.73
N PRO A 203 -8.15 -23.68 -5.08
CA PRO A 203 -7.91 -24.89 -4.28
C PRO A 203 -7.39 -26.04 -5.14
N GLY A 204 -6.17 -26.51 -4.89
CA GLY A 204 -5.56 -27.65 -5.59
C GLY A 204 -4.28 -27.33 -6.36
N ASP A 205 -3.97 -26.05 -6.58
CA ASP A 205 -2.69 -25.64 -7.16
C ASP A 205 -1.59 -25.56 -6.10
N ASN A 206 -0.78 -26.62 -6.05
CA ASN A 206 0.49 -26.58 -5.31
C ASN A 206 1.46 -25.66 -6.05
N GLN A 207 1.58 -24.41 -5.60
CA GLN A 207 2.65 -23.48 -5.96
C GLN A 207 2.90 -23.35 -7.47
N LYS A 208 2.02 -22.66 -8.19
CA LYS A 208 2.45 -21.88 -9.36
C LYS A 208 2.34 -20.40 -9.04
N VAL A 209 3.44 -19.90 -8.54
CA VAL A 209 3.78 -18.48 -8.53
C VAL A 209 3.94 -18.07 -10.00
N LEU A 210 3.22 -17.01 -10.40
CA LEU A 210 3.30 -16.25 -11.66
C LEU A 210 2.49 -16.78 -12.85
N GLY A 211 1.43 -16.01 -13.19
CA GLY A 211 1.39 -15.32 -14.48
C GLY A 211 0.97 -16.13 -15.71
N ASN A 212 0.25 -17.25 -15.57
CA ASN A 212 -0.42 -17.85 -16.72
C ASN A 212 -1.63 -18.67 -16.27
N ASP A 213 -2.78 -18.31 -16.84
CA ASP A 213 -4.07 -19.01 -16.90
C ASP A 213 -5.22 -18.27 -16.21
N ASN A 214 -5.79 -17.27 -16.90
CA ASN A 214 -7.17 -16.78 -16.73
C ASN A 214 -7.66 -16.49 -15.30
N ASP A 215 -6.77 -16.19 -14.36
CA ASP A 215 -7.16 -15.82 -13.01
C ASP A 215 -7.49 -14.33 -12.97
N GLU A 216 -8.73 -14.03 -12.61
CA GLU A 216 -9.29 -12.69 -12.45
C GLU A 216 -8.60 -11.98 -11.27
N SER A 217 -7.40 -11.41 -11.46
CA SER A 217 -6.87 -10.46 -10.48
C SER A 217 -7.46 -9.07 -10.67
N VAL A 218 -7.77 -8.42 -9.54
CA VAL A 218 -8.40 -7.10 -9.49
C VAL A 218 -7.38 -6.14 -8.89
N TYR A 219 -7.07 -5.07 -9.64
CA TYR A 219 -6.31 -3.93 -9.13
C TYR A 219 -7.28 -2.84 -8.69
N TYR A 220 -6.97 -2.17 -7.59
CA TYR A 220 -7.78 -1.04 -7.12
C TYR A 220 -6.88 0.12 -6.76
N ASP A 221 -7.16 1.27 -7.37
CA ASP A 221 -6.49 2.50 -6.99
C ASP A 221 -7.04 3.00 -5.66
N LEU A 222 -6.16 3.00 -4.67
CA LEU A 222 -6.45 3.39 -3.31
C LEU A 222 -6.09 4.87 -3.06
N SER A 223 -6.03 5.71 -4.09
CA SER A 223 -5.59 7.11 -3.96
C SER A 223 -6.63 8.08 -3.36
N THR A 224 -7.25 7.73 -2.22
CA THR A 224 -7.88 8.69 -1.29
C THR A 224 -6.86 9.15 -0.23
N PRO A 225 -6.02 10.17 -0.52
CA PRO A 225 -4.91 10.54 0.35
C PRO A 225 -5.39 10.96 1.74
N CYS A 226 -4.62 10.59 2.76
CA CYS A 226 -4.78 11.00 4.16
C CYS A 226 -3.65 12.00 4.52
N PRO A 227 -3.78 13.29 4.13
CA PRO A 227 -2.86 14.36 4.55
C PRO A 227 -2.99 14.61 6.08
N PRO A 228 -2.25 15.57 6.70
CA PRO A 228 -2.07 15.63 8.16
C PRO A 228 -3.35 15.64 9.02
N THR A 229 -4.50 15.91 8.42
CA THR A 229 -5.81 15.65 9.00
C THR A 229 -6.60 14.70 8.10
N CYS A 230 -7.02 13.60 8.71
CA CYS A 230 -8.13 12.75 8.32
C CYS A 230 -9.12 12.78 9.49
#